data_AF-A0A0N7H0P7-F1
#
_entry.id   AF-A0A0N7H0P7-F1
#
_cell.length_a   1.000
_cell.length_b   1.000
_cell.length_c   1.000
_cell.angle_alpha   90.00
_cell.angle_beta   90.00
_cell.angle_gamma   90.00
#
_symmetry.space_group_name_H-M   'P 1'
#
loop_
_entity.id
_entity.type
_entity.pdbx_description
1 polymer ?
#
loop_
_entity_poly.entity_id
_entity_poly.type
_entity_poly.pdbx_seq_one_letter_code
_entity_poly.pdbx_strand_id
1 'polypeptide(L)' 'MPKSDLLPSLLFNINENQLALESAILRLSNRVERSGSANAVDNLCGALDTIDRNEEFIKMALAVLMAPE' A
#
# COMPACT_ATOMS: atom_id res chain seq x y z
N MET A 1 16.59 -19.89 -2.65
CA MET A 1 16.61 -18.94 -1.52
C MET A 1 16.48 -19.74 -0.24
N PRO A 2 17.37 -19.56 0.75
CA PRO A 2 17.15 -20.12 2.08
C PRO A 2 15.81 -19.62 2.64
N LYS A 3 15.14 -20.43 3.46
CA LYS A 3 13.82 -20.09 4.02
C LYS A 3 13.82 -18.76 4.81
N SER A 4 14.98 -18.33 5.31
CA SER A 4 15.20 -17.04 5.98
C SER A 4 14.86 -15.83 5.12
N ASP A 5 15.01 -15.93 3.79
CA ASP A 5 14.81 -14.80 2.88
C ASP A 5 13.37 -14.68 2.38
N LEU A 6 12.51 -15.66 2.71
CA LEU A 6 11.15 -15.73 2.22
C LEU A 6 10.27 -14.64 2.83
N LEU A 7 10.44 -14.33 4.13
CA LEU A 7 9.63 -13.31 4.80
C LEU A 7 9.93 -11.90 4.27
N PRO A 8 11.19 -11.43 4.19
CA PRO A 8 11.50 -10.16 3.54
C PRO A 8 11.03 -10.09 2.09
N SER A 9 11.20 -11.18 1.32
CA SER A 9 10.74 -11.22 -0.07
C SER A 9 9.22 -11.11 -0.18
N LEU A 10 8.47 -11.75 0.72
CA LEU A 10 7.01 -11.66 0.75
C LEU A 10 6.56 -10.24 1.13
N LEU A 11 7.15 -9.65 2.16
CA LEU A 11 6.83 -8.29 2.59
C LEU A 11 7.14 -7.26 1.49
N PHE A 12 8.23 -7.43 0.75
CA PHE A 12 8.53 -6.60 -0.43
C PHE A 12 7.41 -6.67 -1.47
N ASN A 13 6.95 -7.87 -1.83
CA ASN A 13 5.84 -8.01 -2.78
C ASN A 13 4.52 -7.44 -2.25
N ILE A 14 4.26 -7.51 -0.93
CA ILE A 14 3.09 -6.89 -0.32
C ILE A 14 3.20 -5.36 -0.36
N ASN A 15 4.41 -4.80 -0.22
CA ASN A 15 4.64 -3.36 -0.38
C ASN A 15 4.33 -2.90 -1.82
N GLU A 16 4.78 -3.65 -2.82
CA GLU A 16 4.45 -3.36 -4.24
C GLU A 16 2.93 -3.39 -4.49
N ASN A 17 2.20 -4.28 -3.80
CA ASN A 17 0.75 -4.28 -3.86
C ASN A 17 0.13 -3.00 -3.25
N GLN A 18 0.71 -2.41 -2.20
CA GLN A 18 0.23 -1.13 -1.66
C GLN A 18 0.34 -0.03 -2.71
N LEU A 19 1.51 0.10 -3.35
CA LEU A 19 1.74 1.10 -4.41
C LEU A 19 0.78 0.95 -5.59
N ALA A 20 0.54 -0.30 -6.03
CA ALA A 20 -0.39 -0.59 -7.10
C ALA A 20 -1.85 -0.25 -6.73
N LEU A 21 -2.25 -0.55 -5.50
CA LEU A 21 -3.59 -0.26 -4.99
C LEU A 21 -3.81 1.24 -4.79
N GLU A 22 -2.83 1.97 -4.26
CA GLU A 22 -2.87 3.43 -4.11
C GLU A 22 -3.11 4.09 -5.47
N SER A 23 -2.29 3.72 -6.48
CA SER A 23 -2.44 4.21 -7.85
C SER A 23 -3.82 3.90 -8.45
N ALA A 24 -4.34 2.70 -8.21
CA ALA A 24 -5.67 2.31 -8.68
C ALA A 24 -6.78 3.13 -8.01
N ILE A 25 -6.68 3.38 -6.70
CA ILE A 25 -7.67 4.14 -5.93
C ILE A 25 -7.60 5.64 -6.26
N LEU A 26 -6.41 6.23 -6.43
CA LEU A 26 -6.27 7.61 -6.90
C LEU A 26 -6.90 7.79 -8.28
N ARG A 27 -6.72 6.83 -9.20
CA ARG A 27 -7.37 6.86 -10.52
C ARG A 27 -8.90 6.72 -10.40
N LEU A 28 -9.39 5.88 -9.50
CA LEU A 28 -10.83 5.73 -9.25
C LEU A 28 -11.42 7.01 -8.64
N SER A 29 -10.74 7.64 -7.69
CA SER A 29 -11.14 8.90 -7.04
C SER A 29 -11.32 10.00 -8.07
N ASN A 30 -10.31 10.19 -8.94
CA ASN A 30 -10.39 11.14 -10.06
C ASN A 30 -11.58 10.87 -11.00
N ARG A 31 -11.96 9.61 -11.21
CA ARG A 31 -13.11 9.24 -12.04
C ARG A 31 -14.44 9.52 -11.32
N VAL A 32 -14.51 9.22 -10.02
CA VAL A 32 -15.69 9.40 -9.17
C VAL A 32 -16.02 10.88 -8.98
N GLU A 33 -15.02 11.73 -8.72
CA GLU A 33 -15.19 13.18 -8.62
C GLU A 33 -15.85 13.77 -9.86
N ARG A 34 -15.43 13.32 -11.05
CA ARG A 34 -16.01 13.75 -12.34
C ARG A 34 -17.46 13.28 -12.54
N SER A 35 -17.89 12.23 -11.82
CA SER A 35 -19.25 11.70 -11.88
C SER A 35 -20.21 12.25 -10.81
N GLY A 36 -19.73 13.12 -9.91
CA GLY A 36 -20.57 13.84 -8.94
C GLY A 36 -21.06 13.04 -7.73
N SER A 37 -20.42 11.91 -7.39
CA SER A 37 -20.83 11.08 -6.23
C SER A 37 -19.99 11.41 -4.99
N ALA A 38 -20.53 12.21 -4.07
CA ALA A 38 -19.83 12.66 -2.86
C ALA A 38 -19.50 11.51 -1.87
N ASN A 39 -20.45 10.61 -1.60
CA ASN A 39 -20.25 9.51 -0.64
C ASN A 39 -19.16 8.51 -1.06
N ALA A 40 -18.85 8.43 -2.35
CA ALA A 40 -17.78 7.57 -2.84
C ALA A 40 -16.39 8.17 -2.59
N VAL A 41 -16.26 9.49 -2.40
CA VAL A 41 -14.97 10.15 -2.15
C VAL A 41 -14.48 9.83 -0.73
N ASP A 42 -15.33 9.91 0.30
CA ASP A 42 -14.94 9.66 1.69
C ASP A 42 -14.40 8.23 1.91
N ASN A 43 -15.05 7.22 1.30
CA ASN A 43 -14.60 5.84 1.36
C ASN A 43 -13.25 5.63 0.67
N LEU A 44 -12.99 6.35 -0.43
CA LEU A 44 -11.72 6.26 -1.15
C LEU A 44 -10.59 6.94 -0.37
N CYS A 45 -10.86 8.08 0.27
CA CYS A 45 -9.91 8.74 1.19
C CYS A 45 -9.53 7.82 2.36
N GLY A 46 -10.51 7.20 3.03
CA GLY A 46 -10.21 6.27 4.12
C GLY A 46 -9.43 5.01 3.67
N ALA A 47 -9.64 4.56 2.43
CA ALA A 47 -8.86 3.47 1.85
C ALA A 47 -7.41 3.88 1.55
N LEU A 48 -7.19 5.09 1.03
CA LEU A 48 -5.84 5.64 0.81
C LEU A 48 -5.09 5.77 2.14
N ASP A 49 -5.70 6.36 3.17
CA ASP A 49 -5.10 6.49 4.51
C ASP A 49 -4.65 5.13 5.08
N THR A 50 -5.41 4.06 4.79
CA THR A 50 -5.08 2.70 5.25
C THR A 50 -3.90 2.12 4.47
N ILE A 51 -3.84 2.37 3.17
CA ILE A 51 -2.76 1.88 2.29
C ILE A 51 -1.45 2.58 2.64
N ASP A 52 -1.46 3.90 2.83
CA ASP A 52 -0.27 4.68 3.19
C ASP A 52 0.35 4.17 4.49
N ARG A 53 -0.47 3.96 5.53
CA ARG A 53 0.00 3.41 6.82
C ARG A 53 0.58 2.00 6.68
N ASN A 54 -0.03 1.16 5.84
CA ASN A 54 0.48 -0.18 5.59
C ASN A 54 1.82 -0.14 4.86
N GLU A 55 1.96 0.72 3.85
CA GLU A 55 3.19 0.92 3.10
C GLU A 55 4.33 1.36 4.03
N GLU A 56 4.11 2.39 4.86
CA GLU A 56 5.09 2.86 5.83
C GLU A 56 5.52 1.74 6.81
N PHE A 57 4.54 1.00 7.34
CA PHE A 57 4.83 -0.08 8.27
C PHE A 57 5.63 -1.21 7.63
N ILE A 58 5.30 -1.59 6.39
CA ILE A 58 6.02 -2.64 5.66
C ILE A 58 7.45 -2.20 5.34
N LYS A 59 7.66 -0.96 4.90
CA LYS A 59 9.00 -0.40 4.67
C LYS A 59 9.85 -0.44 5.93
N MET A 60 9.27 -0.06 7.08
CA MET A 60 9.97 -0.12 8.37
C MET A 60 10.31 -1.57 8.75
N ALA A 61 9.38 -2.51 8.59
CA ALA A 61 9.61 -3.93 8.88
C ALA A 61 10.72 -4.52 7.99
N LEU A 62 10.73 -4.19 6.70
CA LEU A 62 11.80 -4.58 5.77
C LEU A 62 13.14 -4.01 6.17
N ALA A 63 13.20 -2.73 6.56
CA ALA A 63 14.43 -2.10 7.02
C ALA A 63 15.03 -2.81 8.25
N VAL A 64 14.18 -3.23 9.20
CA VAL A 64 14.61 -3.98 10.38
C VAL A 64 15.08 -5.39 10.00
N LEU A 65 14.32 -6.11 9.16
CA LEU A 65 14.65 -7.50 8.78
C LEU A 65 15.88 -7.62 7.89
N MET A 66 16.23 -6.56 7.15
CA MET A 66 17.37 -6.54 6.23
C MET A 66 18.58 -5.79 6.79
N ALA A 67 18.49 -5.27 8.02
CA ALA A 67 19.63 -4.64 8.68
C ALA A 67 20.73 -5.67 8.95
N PRO A 68 22.01 -5.34 8.70
CA PRO A 68 23.11 -6.19 9.13
C PRO A 68 23.15 -6.27 10.66
N GLU A 69 23.59 -7.41 11.20
CA GLU A 69 23.86 -7.57 12.65
C GLU A 69 25.02 -6.69 13.13
#